data_AF-A0A6P0R861-F1
#
_entry.id   AF-A0A6P0R861-F1
#
_cell.length_a   1.000
_cell.length_b   1.000
_cell.length_c   1.000
_cell.angle_alpha   90.00
_cell.angle_beta   90.00
_cell.angle_gamma   90.00
#
_symmetry.space_group_name_H-M   'P 1'
#
loop_
_entity.id
_entity.type
_entity.pdbx_description
1 polymer ?
#
loop_
_entity_poly.entity_id
_entity_poly.type
_entity_poly.pdbx_seq_one_letter_code
_entity_poly.pdbx_strand_id
1 'polypeptide(L)'
;MNNLSVKLLQRLNKQNNNHGFTLIELLVVIIIIGILSAIALPSFLKQADKGKEAEPRMVLNGANKIQFGYYIENSEFTGDLGILELQNETDNYTYQTQNFVPELSLIIATPNNPTLRYFLGVTYIENDGTLYQRVCKAYQQDFLLDILPKFFDFKLDKNEINELDSEYCDGK
;
A
#
# COMPACT_ATOMS: atom_id res chain seq x y z
N MET A 1 -36.71 69.77 12.08
CA MET A 1 -36.06 68.46 11.90
C MET A 1 -34.77 68.46 12.71
N ASN A 2 -34.61 67.51 13.63
CA ASN A 2 -33.67 67.62 14.74
C ASN A 2 -32.21 67.32 14.32
N ASN A 3 -31.34 68.33 14.46
CA ASN A 3 -29.89 68.23 14.20
C ASN A 3 -29.13 67.26 15.14
N LEU A 4 -29.79 66.77 16.20
CA LEU A 4 -29.21 65.86 17.17
C LEU A 4 -29.07 64.43 16.60
N SER A 5 -30.08 63.96 15.86
CA SER A 5 -30.07 62.64 15.22
C SER A 5 -29.00 62.55 14.14
N VAL A 6 -28.80 63.64 13.39
CA VAL A 6 -27.76 63.73 12.34
C VAL A 6 -26.35 63.69 12.96
N LYS A 7 -26.12 64.39 14.08
CA LYS A 7 -24.85 64.35 14.82
C LYS A 7 -24.56 62.99 15.48
N LEU A 8 -25.60 62.26 15.91
CA LEU A 8 -25.46 60.91 16.46
C LEU A 8 -25.05 59.91 15.37
N LEU A 9 -25.70 59.97 14.21
CA LEU A 9 -25.38 59.13 13.04
C LEU A 9 -23.96 59.38 12.51
N GLN A 10 -23.50 60.64 12.51
CA GLN A 10 -22.12 60.99 12.13
C GLN A 10 -21.06 60.47 13.12
N ARG A 11 -21.39 60.29 14.41
CA ARG A 11 -20.46 59.70 15.39
C ARG A 11 -20.42 58.18 15.31
N LEU A 12 -21.53 57.53 14.97
CA LEU A 12 -21.57 56.07 14.76
C LEU A 12 -20.82 55.64 13.49
N ASN A 13 -20.73 56.50 12.47
CA ASN A 13 -19.95 56.24 11.24
C ASN A 13 -18.44 56.55 11.38
N LYS A 14 -17.97 57.10 12.51
CA LYS A 14 -16.57 57.54 12.70
C LYS A 14 -15.70 56.52 13.44
N GLN A 15 -16.19 55.30 13.66
CA GLN A 15 -15.48 54.26 14.42
C GLN A 15 -15.34 52.90 13.72
N ASN A 16 -15.43 52.87 12.39
CA ASN A 16 -14.98 51.70 11.64
C ASN A 16 -13.46 51.76 11.44
N ASN A 17 -12.73 51.37 12.49
CA ASN A 17 -11.33 50.92 12.41
C ASN A 17 -11.26 49.59 11.64
N ASN A 18 -11.82 49.55 10.42
CA ASN A 18 -11.76 48.42 9.52
C ASN A 18 -10.33 48.32 9.00
N HIS A 19 -9.47 47.68 9.80
CA HIS A 19 -8.18 47.16 9.35
C HIS A 19 -8.48 46.05 8.35
N GLY A 20 -8.67 46.40 7.09
CA GLY A 20 -8.80 45.44 6.01
C GLY A 20 -7.49 44.67 5.83
N PHE A 21 -7.59 43.38 5.51
CA PHE A 21 -6.44 42.56 5.14
C PHE A 21 -5.66 43.25 4.02
N THR A 22 -4.34 43.35 4.17
CA THR A 22 -3.51 43.91 3.11
C THR A 22 -3.32 42.87 2.01
N LEU A 23 -3.30 43.30 0.75
CA LEU A 23 -3.04 42.39 -0.39
C LEU A 23 -1.67 41.71 -0.24
N ILE A 24 -0.71 42.43 0.35
CA ILE A 24 0.62 41.90 0.63
C ILE A 24 0.63 40.83 1.73
N GLU A 25 -0.19 40.93 2.78
CA GLU A 25 -0.34 39.84 3.76
C GLU A 25 -0.83 38.56 3.11
N LEU A 26 -1.87 38.68 2.29
CA LEU A 26 -2.43 37.52 1.60
C LEU A 26 -1.42 36.94 0.61
N LEU A 27 -0.64 37.79 -0.07
CA LEU A 27 0.42 37.38 -0.99
C LEU A 27 1.55 36.63 -0.29
N VAL A 28 2.03 37.10 0.87
CA VAL A 28 3.08 36.40 1.63
C VAL A 28 2.57 35.05 2.15
N VAL A 29 1.32 34.98 2.61
CA VAL A 29 0.73 33.72 3.10
C VAL A 29 0.65 32.67 1.98
N ILE A 30 0.17 33.03 0.78
CA ILE A 30 0.09 32.08 -0.33
C ILE A 30 1.48 31.59 -0.79
N ILE A 31 2.51 32.45 -0.69
CA ILE A 31 3.90 32.07 -0.98
C ILE A 31 4.39 31.04 0.04
N ILE A 32 4.16 31.28 1.34
CA ILE A 32 4.60 30.37 2.39
C ILE A 32 3.91 29.01 2.27
N ILE A 33 2.57 28.97 2.10
CA ILE A 33 1.86 27.69 1.91
C ILE A 33 2.28 27.01 0.61
N GLY A 34 2.58 27.76 -0.46
CA GLY A 34 3.06 27.20 -1.73
C GLY A 34 4.39 26.46 -1.58
N ILE A 35 5.35 27.04 -0.85
CA ILE A 35 6.65 26.40 -0.57
C ILE A 35 6.46 25.15 0.29
N LEU A 36 5.65 25.22 1.34
CA LEU A 36 5.39 24.08 2.22
C LEU A 36 4.68 22.93 1.48
N SER A 37 3.67 23.25 0.67
CA SER A 37 2.93 22.25 -0.12
C SER A 37 3.82 21.56 -1.16
N ALA A 38 4.75 22.28 -1.80
CA ALA A 38 5.67 21.70 -2.78
C ALA A 38 6.55 20.58 -2.19
N ILE A 39 6.99 20.73 -0.93
CA ILE A 39 7.81 19.73 -0.24
C ILE A 39 6.94 18.62 0.36
N ALA A 40 5.79 18.98 0.94
CA ALA A 40 4.93 18.04 1.67
C ALA A 40 4.14 17.09 0.75
N LEU A 41 3.64 17.58 -0.39
CA LEU A 41 2.75 16.82 -1.28
C LEU A 41 3.33 15.48 -1.76
N PRO A 42 4.57 15.38 -2.30
CA PRO A 42 5.11 14.10 -2.75
C PRO A 42 5.27 13.09 -1.61
N SER A 43 5.60 13.55 -0.40
CA SER A 43 5.68 12.69 0.79
C SER A 43 4.30 12.20 1.23
N PHE A 44 3.29 13.05 1.15
CA PHE A 44 1.90 12.70 1.47
C PHE A 44 1.35 11.64 0.50
N LEU A 45 1.58 11.82 -0.81
CA LEU A 45 1.16 10.85 -1.82
C LEU A 45 1.79 9.46 -1.59
N LYS A 46 3.11 9.41 -1.31
CA LYS A 46 3.79 8.15 -0.97
C LYS A 46 3.24 7.48 0.28
N GLN A 47 2.80 8.25 1.28
CA GLN A 47 2.19 7.70 2.49
C GLN A 47 0.78 7.17 2.22
N ALA A 48 0.00 7.85 1.37
CA ALA A 48 -1.30 7.36 0.92
C ALA A 48 -1.15 6.04 0.16
N ASP A 49 -0.15 5.92 -0.73
CA ASP A 49 0.15 4.68 -1.43
C ASP A 49 0.53 3.55 -0.47
N LYS A 50 1.40 3.81 0.52
CA LYS A 50 1.72 2.83 1.59
C LYS A 50 0.48 2.37 2.37
N GLY A 51 -0.50 3.24 2.55
CA GLY A 51 -1.78 2.88 3.18
C GLY A 51 -2.56 1.87 2.35
N LYS A 52 -2.57 2.04 1.01
CA LYS A 52 -3.17 1.08 0.08
C LYS A 52 -2.40 -0.23 0.02
N GLU A 53 -1.07 -0.18 0.07
CA GLU A 53 -0.19 -1.35 0.12
C GLU A 53 -0.34 -2.21 1.41
N ALA A 54 -1.03 -1.71 2.44
CA ALA A 54 -1.33 -2.50 3.63
C ALA A 54 -2.37 -3.59 3.37
N GLU A 55 -3.28 -3.36 2.42
CA GLU A 55 -4.33 -4.29 2.01
C GLU A 55 -3.77 -5.64 1.52
N PRO A 56 -2.96 -5.70 0.44
CA PRO A 56 -2.45 -6.97 -0.08
C PRO A 56 -1.58 -7.69 0.95
N ARG A 57 -0.87 -6.96 1.81
CA ARG A 57 -0.09 -7.57 2.88
C ARG A 57 -0.97 -8.36 3.85
N MET A 58 -2.09 -7.79 4.29
CA MET A 58 -3.00 -8.49 5.20
C MET A 58 -3.68 -9.66 4.49
N VAL A 59 -4.17 -9.42 3.28
CA VAL A 59 -4.88 -10.41 2.47
C VAL A 59 -3.99 -11.63 2.17
N LEU A 60 -2.75 -11.41 1.70
CA LEU A 60 -1.82 -12.49 1.38
C LEU A 60 -1.38 -13.27 2.63
N ASN A 61 -1.18 -12.60 3.78
CA ASN A 61 -0.89 -13.30 5.03
C ASN A 61 -2.06 -14.16 5.52
N GLY A 62 -3.30 -13.72 5.31
CA GLY A 62 -4.49 -14.51 5.60
C GLY A 62 -4.58 -15.72 4.68
N ALA A 63 -4.48 -15.49 3.37
CA ALA A 63 -4.56 -16.55 2.38
C ALA A 63 -3.45 -17.59 2.53
N ASN A 64 -2.21 -17.20 2.80
CA ASN A 64 -1.12 -18.15 3.08
C ASN A 64 -1.46 -19.09 4.26
N LYS A 65 -2.10 -18.57 5.32
CA LYS A 65 -2.54 -19.40 6.45
C LYS A 65 -3.64 -20.38 6.07
N ILE A 66 -4.60 -19.95 5.25
CA ILE A 66 -5.66 -20.81 4.75
C ILE A 66 -5.07 -21.88 3.83
N GLN A 67 -4.15 -21.50 2.93
CA GLN A 67 -3.39 -22.37 2.05
C GLN A 67 -2.66 -23.48 2.83
N PHE A 68 -2.04 -23.11 3.95
CA PHE A 68 -1.39 -24.06 4.86
C PHE A 68 -2.38 -25.03 5.52
N GLY A 69 -3.51 -24.53 6.03
CA GLY A 69 -4.57 -25.38 6.57
C GLY A 69 -5.08 -26.38 5.52
N TYR A 70 -5.32 -25.89 4.30
CA TYR A 70 -5.77 -26.71 3.19
C TYR A 70 -4.75 -27.81 2.82
N TYR A 71 -3.46 -27.50 2.85
CA TYR A 71 -2.41 -28.48 2.58
C TYR A 71 -2.38 -29.59 3.64
N ILE A 72 -2.58 -29.26 4.92
CA ILE A 72 -2.62 -30.27 5.99
C ILE A 72 -3.79 -31.26 5.77
N GLU A 73 -4.90 -30.78 5.22
CA GLU A 73 -6.10 -31.59 4.98
C GLU A 73 -6.00 -32.43 3.70
N ASN A 74 -5.45 -31.85 2.62
CA ASN A 74 -5.53 -32.43 1.27
C ASN A 74 -4.18 -32.87 0.70
N SER A 75 -3.06 -32.58 1.40
CA SER A 75 -1.68 -32.84 0.96
C SER A 75 -1.33 -32.19 -0.39
N GLU A 76 -2.07 -31.17 -0.79
CA GLU A 76 -1.82 -30.37 -1.98
C GLU A 76 -2.23 -28.91 -1.73
N PHE A 77 -1.66 -28.00 -2.49
CA PHE A 77 -2.05 -26.61 -2.48
C PHE A 77 -3.21 -26.35 -3.45
N THR A 78 -4.24 -25.66 -2.97
CA THR A 78 -5.37 -25.21 -3.82
C THR A 78 -4.97 -24.05 -4.73
N GLY A 79 -5.51 -24.04 -5.94
CA GLY A 79 -5.45 -22.93 -6.90
C GLY A 79 -6.79 -22.19 -7.01
N ASP A 80 -7.72 -22.49 -6.11
CA ASP A 80 -9.03 -21.84 -6.06
C ASP A 80 -8.99 -20.68 -5.07
N LEU A 81 -9.15 -19.46 -5.60
CA LEU A 81 -9.23 -18.23 -4.80
C LEU A 81 -10.42 -18.25 -3.83
N GLY A 82 -11.51 -18.92 -4.17
CA GLY A 82 -12.69 -19.04 -3.31
C GLY A 82 -12.41 -19.83 -2.03
N ILE A 83 -11.59 -20.89 -2.11
CA ILE A 83 -11.17 -21.66 -0.94
C ILE A 83 -10.25 -20.83 -0.03
N LEU A 84 -9.45 -19.94 -0.63
CA LEU A 84 -8.57 -19.02 0.09
C LEU A 84 -9.28 -17.79 0.63
N GLU A 85 -10.60 -17.71 0.48
CA GLU A 85 -11.45 -16.58 0.86
C GLU A 85 -10.96 -15.26 0.23
N LEU A 86 -10.36 -15.35 -0.97
CA LEU A 86 -9.86 -14.22 -1.71
C LEU A 86 -10.91 -13.71 -2.69
N GLN A 87 -11.08 -12.39 -2.70
CA GLN A 87 -11.76 -11.70 -3.78
C GLN A 87 -10.80 -11.59 -4.97
N ASN A 88 -11.28 -11.88 -6.17
CA ASN A 88 -10.45 -11.80 -7.38
C ASN A 88 -9.91 -10.38 -7.62
N GLU A 89 -10.70 -9.36 -7.29
CA GLU A 89 -10.37 -7.95 -7.51
C GLU A 89 -10.91 -7.10 -6.36
N THR A 90 -10.13 -6.11 -5.98
CA THR A 90 -10.48 -5.03 -5.05
C THR A 90 -10.23 -3.69 -5.71
N ASP A 91 -10.49 -2.59 -5.01
CA ASP A 91 -10.26 -1.25 -5.55
C ASP A 91 -8.78 -1.02 -5.94
N ASN A 92 -7.84 -1.66 -5.24
CA ASN A 92 -6.40 -1.42 -5.42
C ASN A 92 -5.65 -2.59 -6.07
N TYR A 93 -6.13 -3.82 -5.91
CA TYR A 93 -5.39 -5.02 -6.29
C TYR A 93 -6.27 -6.09 -6.96
N THR A 94 -5.68 -6.81 -7.90
CA THR A 94 -6.22 -8.05 -8.47
C THR A 94 -5.37 -9.23 -8.01
N TYR A 95 -6.02 -10.27 -7.49
CA TYR A 95 -5.37 -11.44 -6.90
C TYR A 95 -5.47 -12.65 -7.84
N GLN A 96 -4.36 -13.35 -8.00
CA GLN A 96 -4.28 -14.57 -8.78
C GLN A 96 -3.42 -15.59 -8.05
N THR A 97 -3.77 -16.86 -8.16
CA THR A 97 -2.98 -17.96 -7.63
C THR A 97 -2.36 -18.76 -8.77
N GLN A 98 -1.13 -19.21 -8.56
CA GLN A 98 -0.41 -20.10 -9.46
C GLN A 98 0.22 -21.21 -8.64
N ASN A 99 -0.15 -22.45 -8.95
CA ASN A 99 0.47 -23.63 -8.38
C ASN A 99 1.35 -24.27 -9.44
N PHE A 100 2.65 -24.30 -9.15
CA PHE A 100 3.65 -24.77 -10.09
C PHE A 100 4.04 -26.22 -9.81
N VAL A 101 4.16 -26.56 -8.54
CA VAL A 101 4.40 -27.91 -8.01
C VAL A 101 3.53 -28.11 -6.75
N PRO A 102 3.23 -29.36 -6.34
CA PRO A 102 2.40 -29.63 -5.17
C PRO A 102 2.92 -28.99 -3.86
N GLU A 103 4.23 -28.77 -3.78
CA GLU A 103 4.94 -28.25 -2.60
C GLU A 103 5.20 -26.73 -2.63
N LEU A 104 4.68 -26.01 -3.64
CA LEU A 104 4.84 -24.56 -3.77
C LEU A 104 3.56 -23.92 -4.33
N SER A 105 2.99 -23.01 -3.55
CA SER A 105 1.86 -22.17 -3.95
C SER A 105 2.27 -20.70 -3.97
N LEU A 106 1.79 -20.00 -4.98
CA LEU A 106 2.07 -18.60 -5.21
C LEU A 106 0.76 -17.81 -5.34
N ILE A 107 0.63 -16.74 -4.56
CA ILE A 107 -0.48 -15.81 -4.67
C ILE A 107 0.08 -14.44 -5.05
N ILE A 108 -0.31 -13.95 -6.21
CA ILE A 108 0.17 -12.69 -6.77
C ILE A 108 -0.91 -11.64 -6.58
N ALA A 109 -0.56 -10.52 -5.95
CA ALA A 109 -1.39 -9.33 -5.90
C ALA A 109 -0.82 -8.30 -6.88
N THR A 110 -1.53 -8.12 -7.99
CA THR A 110 -1.21 -7.16 -9.03
C THR A 110 -1.93 -5.83 -8.76
N PRO A 111 -1.22 -4.69 -8.73
CA PRO A 111 -1.86 -3.41 -8.47
C PRO A 111 -2.66 -2.93 -9.68
N ASN A 112 -3.87 -2.42 -9.43
CA ASN A 112 -4.72 -1.81 -10.46
C ASN A 112 -4.20 -0.41 -10.86
N ASN A 113 -3.33 0.19 -10.04
CA ASN A 113 -2.68 1.47 -10.30
C ASN A 113 -1.15 1.31 -10.35
N PRO A 114 -0.46 1.78 -11.41
CA PRO A 114 0.99 1.65 -11.55
C PRO A 114 1.82 2.39 -10.49
N THR A 115 1.23 3.27 -9.69
CA THR A 115 1.95 3.90 -8.55
C THR A 115 2.16 2.95 -7.39
N LEU A 116 1.34 1.89 -7.29
CA LEU A 116 1.41 0.88 -6.25
C LEU A 116 2.35 -0.26 -6.64
N ARG A 117 2.90 -0.92 -5.64
CA ARG A 117 3.81 -2.06 -5.80
C ARG A 117 3.05 -3.38 -5.90
N TYR A 118 3.68 -4.35 -6.57
CA TYR A 118 3.25 -5.73 -6.60
C TYR A 118 3.54 -6.41 -5.27
N PHE A 119 2.69 -7.37 -4.89
CA PHE A 119 2.93 -8.23 -3.74
C PHE A 119 2.79 -9.70 -4.08
N LEU A 120 3.53 -10.53 -3.35
CA LEU A 120 3.60 -11.97 -3.56
C LEU A 120 3.46 -12.69 -2.22
N GLY A 121 2.45 -13.54 -2.09
CA GLY A 121 2.37 -14.54 -1.04
C GLY A 121 3.00 -15.84 -1.54
N VAL A 122 4.05 -16.31 -0.87
CA VAL A 122 4.66 -17.60 -1.17
C VAL A 122 4.37 -18.53 -0.01
N THR A 123 3.88 -19.73 -0.32
CA THR A 123 3.77 -20.83 0.65
C THR A 123 4.45 -22.05 0.07
N TYR A 124 5.44 -22.60 0.77
CA TYR A 124 6.19 -23.76 0.30
C TYR A 124 6.60 -24.69 1.42
N ILE A 125 6.99 -25.90 1.05
CA ILE A 125 7.41 -26.97 1.96
C ILE A 125 8.87 -27.28 1.71
N GLU A 126 9.69 -27.24 2.76
CA GLU A 126 11.06 -27.74 2.71
C GLU A 126 11.09 -29.28 2.74
N ASN A 127 12.20 -29.87 2.30
CA ASN A 127 12.39 -31.33 2.25
C ASN A 127 12.24 -32.04 3.62
N ASP A 128 12.31 -31.30 4.72
CA ASP A 128 12.09 -31.80 6.08
C ASP A 128 10.59 -31.82 6.49
N GLY A 129 9.70 -31.37 5.60
CA GLY A 129 8.27 -31.24 5.85
C GLY A 129 7.87 -29.94 6.55
N THR A 130 8.83 -29.04 6.82
CA THR A 130 8.55 -27.74 7.43
C THR A 130 7.92 -26.81 6.39
N LEU A 131 6.80 -26.20 6.77
CA LEU A 131 6.04 -25.26 5.96
C LEU A 131 6.48 -23.82 6.22
N TYR A 132 6.75 -23.08 5.15
CA TYR A 132 7.14 -21.68 5.20
C TYR A 132 6.14 -20.81 4.46
N GLN A 133 5.91 -19.62 5.01
CA GLN A 133 5.05 -18.60 4.44
C GLN A 133 5.81 -17.28 4.40
N ARG A 134 5.73 -16.60 3.25
CA ARG A 134 6.38 -15.31 3.02
C ARG A 134 5.44 -14.37 2.28
N VAL A 135 5.58 -13.08 2.56
CA VAL A 135 4.96 -12.02 1.77
C VAL A 135 6.05 -11.06 1.29
N CYS A 136 6.20 -10.96 -0.02
CA CYS A 136 7.23 -10.19 -0.68
C CYS A 136 6.63 -9.00 -1.42
N LYS A 137 7.39 -7.90 -1.49
CA LYS A 137 7.03 -6.65 -2.18
C LYS A 137 7.94 -6.47 -3.40
N ALA A 138 7.37 -6.04 -4.52
CA ALA A 138 8.09 -5.90 -5.77
C ALA A 138 7.73 -4.61 -6.51
N TYR A 139 8.69 -4.05 -7.25
CA TYR A 139 8.54 -2.75 -7.91
C TYR A 139 8.04 -2.86 -9.37
N GLN A 140 8.12 -4.02 -10.02
CA GLN A 140 7.74 -4.20 -11.43
C GLN A 140 7.19 -5.61 -11.71
N GLN A 141 6.42 -5.76 -12.80
CA GLN A 141 5.77 -7.02 -13.21
C GLN A 141 6.75 -8.11 -13.72
N ASP A 142 7.95 -7.72 -14.18
CA ASP A 142 9.02 -8.63 -14.60
C ASP A 142 9.57 -9.51 -13.46
N PHE A 143 9.13 -9.22 -12.24
CA PHE A 143 9.36 -10.00 -11.02
C PHE A 143 9.05 -11.50 -11.14
N LEU A 144 8.07 -11.91 -11.96
CA LEU A 144 7.84 -13.34 -12.21
C LEU A 144 9.04 -14.00 -12.88
N LEU A 145 9.82 -13.29 -13.68
CA LEU A 145 11.05 -13.81 -14.30
C LEU A 145 12.26 -13.74 -13.37
N ASP A 146 12.27 -12.88 -12.35
CA ASP A 146 13.40 -12.74 -11.42
C ASP A 146 13.29 -13.63 -10.18
N ILE A 147 12.06 -13.92 -9.74
CA ILE A 147 11.78 -14.60 -8.47
C ILE A 147 11.35 -16.05 -8.68
N LEU A 148 10.51 -16.33 -9.69
CA LEU A 148 10.10 -17.71 -9.97
C LEU A 148 11.29 -18.62 -10.22
N PRO A 149 12.25 -18.33 -11.11
CA PRO A 149 13.38 -19.24 -11.34
C PRO A 149 14.29 -19.38 -10.12
N LYS A 150 14.35 -18.39 -9.23
CA LYS A 150 15.07 -18.51 -7.96
C LYS A 150 14.37 -19.49 -7.02
N PHE A 151 13.05 -19.35 -6.80
CA PHE A 151 12.29 -20.33 -6.00
C PHE A 151 12.17 -21.72 -6.68
N PHE A 152 12.21 -21.78 -8.01
CA PHE A 152 12.12 -23.04 -8.76
C PHE A 152 13.41 -23.84 -8.82
N ASP A 153 14.56 -23.23 -8.53
CA ASP A 153 15.76 -24.01 -8.27
C ASP A 153 15.51 -24.70 -6.93
N PHE A 154 14.89 -25.89 -6.98
CA PHE A 154 14.41 -26.71 -5.86
C PHE A 154 15.55 -27.24 -4.97
N LYS A 155 16.65 -26.48 -4.94
CA LYS A 155 17.88 -26.66 -4.20
C LYS A 155 18.44 -25.31 -3.72
N LEU A 156 17.58 -24.31 -3.50
CA LEU A 156 18.01 -23.11 -2.78
C LEU A 156 18.49 -23.54 -1.39
N ASP A 157 19.78 -23.31 -1.14
CA ASP A 157 20.34 -23.40 0.20
C ASP A 157 19.68 -22.32 1.08
N LYS A 158 19.57 -22.56 2.38
CA LYS A 158 18.92 -21.64 3.34
C LYS A 158 19.46 -20.20 3.23
N ASN A 159 20.71 -20.05 2.81
CA ASN A 159 21.37 -18.76 2.64
C ASN A 159 20.80 -17.92 1.47
N GLU A 160 20.45 -18.53 0.34
CA GLU A 160 19.91 -17.81 -0.83
C GLU A 160 18.46 -17.38 -0.62
N ILE A 161 17.66 -18.20 0.09
CA ILE A 161 16.30 -17.83 0.52
C ILE A 161 16.36 -16.63 1.48
N ASN A 162 17.29 -16.64 2.43
CA ASN A 162 17.44 -15.56 3.40
C ASN A 162 17.89 -14.23 2.75
N GLU A 163 18.71 -14.29 1.70
CA GLU A 163 19.15 -13.10 0.97
C GLU A 163 17.99 -12.47 0.16
N LEU A 164 17.18 -13.30 -0.50
CA LEU A 164 15.96 -12.88 -1.19
C LEU A 164 14.88 -12.37 -0.22
N ASP A 165 14.74 -13.03 0.94
CA ASP A 165 13.86 -12.60 2.02
C ASP A 165 14.29 -11.22 2.55
N SER A 166 15.59 -10.97 2.72
CA SER A 166 16.11 -9.68 3.19
C SER A 166 15.93 -8.54 2.17
N GLU A 167 16.03 -8.85 0.88
CA GLU A 167 15.97 -7.84 -0.18
C GLU A 167 14.52 -7.50 -0.60
N TYR A 168 13.65 -8.51 -0.72
CA TYR A 168 12.32 -8.37 -1.30
C TYR A 168 11.17 -8.68 -0.35
N CYS A 169 11.39 -9.41 0.74
CA CYS A 169 10.32 -9.83 1.64
C CYS A 169 10.41 -9.07 2.98
N ASP A 170 9.27 -8.79 3.61
CA ASP A 170 9.34 -8.31 4.99
C ASP A 170 9.58 -9.52 5.87
N GLY A 171 10.87 -9.80 6.11
CA GLY A 171 11.32 -10.81 7.05
C GLY A 171 10.80 -10.51 8.46
N LYS A 172 10.03 -11.43 9.00
CA LYS A 172 10.01 -11.72 10.43
C LYS A 172 10.38 -13.18 10.63
#